data_AF-A0A8J8EWJ5-F1
#
_entry.id   AF-A0A8J8EWJ5-F1
#
_cell.length_a   1.000
_cell.length_b   1.000
_cell.length_c   1.000
_cell.angle_alpha   90.00
_cell.angle_beta   90.00
_cell.angle_gamma   90.00
#
_symmetry.space_group_name_H-M   'P 1'
#
loop_
_entity.id
_entity.type
_entity.pdbx_description
1 polymer ?
#
loop_
_entity_poly.entity_id
_entity_poly.type
_entity_poly.pdbx_seq_one_letter_code
_entity_poly.pdbx_strand_id
1 'polypeptide(L)' 'EGVYEVHIIAGEWDLLIKVRAPSSEEVGKIVVDKLREIKGVGQTVTMVSFVTVKEEL' A
#
# COMPACT_ATOMS: atom_id res chain seq x y z
N GLU A 1 -9.93 4.59 -4.23
CA GLU A 1 -10.22 3.16 -4.47
C GLU A 1 -8.91 2.37 -4.55
N GLY A 2 -8.91 1.18 -3.96
CA GLY A 2 -7.75 0.27 -3.90
C GLY A 2 -7.08 0.18 -2.54
N VAL A 3 -7.10 1.24 -1.73
CA VAL A 3 -6.64 1.21 -0.33
C VAL A 3 -7.71 0.56 0.54
N TYR A 4 -7.35 -0.51 1.24
CA TYR A 4 -8.25 -1.30 2.08
C TYR A 4 -8.06 -0.96 3.56
N GLU A 5 -6.82 -0.79 4.01
CA GLU A 5 -6.49 -0.43 5.39
C GLU A 5 -5.30 0.54 5.43
N VAL A 6 -5.29 1.41 6.44
CA VAL A 6 -4.21 2.35 6.72
C VAL A 6 -3.95 2.35 8.21
N HIS A 7 -2.68 2.17 8.59
CA HIS A 7 -2.24 2.16 9.97
C HIS A 7 -1.08 3.13 10.15
N ILE A 8 -1.13 3.97 11.18
CA ILE A 8 0.04 4.70 11.66
C ILE A 8 0.82 3.75 12.55
N ILE A 9 2.11 3.60 12.28
CA ILE A 9 2.95 2.63 12.97
C ILE A 9 4.16 3.32 13.61
N ALA A 10 4.74 2.67 14.61
CA ALA A 10 6.06 3.03 15.11
C ALA A 10 7.12 2.24 14.34
N GLY A 11 8.31 2.83 14.15
CA GLY A 11 9.44 2.18 13.49
C GLY A 11 10.08 3.07 12.44
N GLU A 12 10.64 2.44 11.40
CA GLU A 12 11.33 3.12 10.30
C GLU A 12 10.36 3.85 9.34
N TRP A 13 9.12 3.36 9.24
CA TRP A 13 8.09 3.91 8.37
C TRP A 13 6.96 4.53 9.20
N ASP A 14 6.32 5.58 8.69
CA ASP A 14 5.23 6.27 9.39
C ASP A 14 3.87 5.57 9.19
N LEU A 15 3.68 4.93 8.02
CA LEU A 15 2.42 4.35 7.58
C LEU A 15 2.61 2.94 7.05
N LEU A 16 1.70 2.04 7.42
CA LEU A 16 1.50 0.74 6.78
C LEU A 16 0.15 0.76 6.06
N ILE A 17 0.18 0.55 4.74
CA ILE A 17 -0.99 0.65 3.88
C ILE A 17 -1.22 -0.68 3.16
N LYS A 18 -2.43 -1.22 3.28
CA LYS A 18 -2.84 -2.43 2.57
C LYS A 18 -3.64 -2.04 1.34
N VAL A 19 -3.15 -2.45 0.17
CA VAL A 19 -3.79 -2.18 -1.12
C VAL A 19 -4.28 -3.50 -1.71
N ARG A 20 -5.50 -3.50 -2.24
CA ARG A 20 -6.05 -4.60 -3.04
C ARG A 20 -6.32 -4.11 -4.46
N ALA A 21 -5.80 -4.83 -5.45
CA ALA A 21 -6.03 -4.56 -6.86
C ALA A 21 -6.04 -5.88 -7.66
N PRO A 22 -6.60 -5.90 -8.87
CA PRO A 22 -6.68 -7.13 -9.69
C PRO A 22 -5.31 -7.67 -10.13
N SER A 23 -4.26 -6.84 -10.15
CA SER A 23 -2.91 -7.23 -10.56
C SER A 23 -1.84 -6.39 -9.86
N SER A 24 -0.59 -6.87 -9.87
CA SER A 24 0.57 -6.12 -9.37
C SER A 24 0.82 -4.83 -10.16
N GLU A 25 0.51 -4.81 -11.45
CA GLU A 25 0.59 -3.61 -12.29
C GLU A 25 -0.38 -2.53 -11.79
N GLU A 26 -1.63 -2.90 -11.49
CA GLU A 26 -2.61 -1.97 -10.94
C GLU A 26 -2.23 -1.49 -9.53
N VAL A 27 -1.59 -2.33 -8.70
CA VAL A 27 -0.96 -1.87 -7.45
C VAL A 27 0.09 -0.80 -7.74
N GLY A 28 0.96 -1.03 -8.73
CA GLY A 28 1.98 -0.07 -9.16
C GLY A 28 1.39 1.28 -9.55
N LYS A 29 0.35 1.29 -10.38
CA LYS A 29 -0.38 2.51 -10.79
C LYS A 29 -0.99 3.23 -9.59
N ILE A 30 -1.63 2.52 -8.67
CA ILE A 30 -2.18 3.13 -7.44
C ILE A 30 -1.06 3.81 -6.62
N VAL A 31 0.09 3.15 -6.47
CA VAL A 31 1.20 3.70 -5.69
C VAL A 31 1.81 4.94 -6.37
N VAL A 32 2.12 4.84 -7.67
CA VAL A 32 2.78 5.92 -8.42
C VAL A 32 1.84 7.10 -8.65
N ASP A 33 0.65 6.85 -9.19
CA ASP A 33 -0.24 7.91 -9.66
C ASP A 33 -1.08 8.53 -8.53
N LYS A 34 -1.16 7.86 -7.36
CA LYS A 34 -1.96 8.34 -6.23
C LYS A 34 -1.11 8.55 -4.98
N LEU A 35 -0.49 7.51 -4.44
CA LEU A 35 0.16 7.62 -3.13
C LEU A 35 1.39 8.54 -3.15
N ARG A 36 2.23 8.43 -4.18
CA ARG A 36 3.46 9.24 -4.30
C ARG A 36 3.20 10.70 -4.66
N GLU A 37 2.05 11.00 -5.26
CA GLU A 37 1.63 12.38 -5.55
C GLU A 37 1.10 13.12 -4.31
N ILE A 38 0.85 12.42 -3.19
CA ILE A 38 0.40 13.06 -1.95
C ILE A 38 1.53 13.91 -1.38
N LYS A 39 1.28 15.22 -1.27
CA LYS A 39 2.23 16.17 -0.67
C LYS A 39 2.63 15.71 0.74
N GLY A 40 3.93 15.53 0.94
CA GLY A 40 4.51 15.08 2.21
C GLY A 40 4.89 13.60 2.23
N VAL A 41 4.48 12.80 1.24
CA VAL A 41 4.99 11.43 1.07
C VAL A 41 6.42 11.51 0.52
N GLY A 42 7.40 11.20 1.37
CA GLY A 42 8.81 11.24 0.97
C GLY A 42 9.25 9.99 0.21
N GLN A 43 8.85 8.80 0.68
CA GLN A 43 9.24 7.52 0.10
C GLN A 43 8.18 6.44 0.35
N THR A 44 8.15 5.43 -0.52
CA THR A 44 7.28 4.26 -0.38
C THR A 44 8.06 2.98 -0.70
N VAL A 45 7.82 1.92 0.07
CA VAL A 45 8.22 0.55 -0.26
C VAL A 45 6.96 -0.29 -0.43
N THR A 46 6.85 -0.96 -1.57
CA THR A 46 5.68 -1.78 -1.92
C THR A 46 6.04 -3.25 -1.83
N MET A 47 5.32 -4.00 -0.99
CA MET A 47 5.45 -5.45 -0.85
C MET A 47 4.23 -6.13 -1.44
N VAL A 48 4.42 -6.85 -2.54
CA VAL A 48 3.33 -7.61 -3.18
C VAL A 48 3.19 -8.96 -2.50
N SER A 49 2.02 -9.22 -1.92
CA SER A 49 1.68 -10.56 -1.42
C SER A 49 1.35 -11.48 -2.59
N PHE A 50 2.04 -12.62 -2.69
CA PHE A 50 1.73 -13.65 -3.69
C PHE A 50 0.65 -14.61 -3.22
N VAL A 51 0.55 -14.83 -1.90
CA VAL A 51 -0.41 -15.75 -1.28
C VAL A 51 -0.84 -15.18 0.06
N THR A 52 -2.16 -15.10 0.29
CA THR A 52 -2.73 -14.76 1.59
C THR A 52 -2.94 -16.05 2.39
N VAL A 53 -2.16 -16.24 3.45
CA VAL A 53 -2.27 -17.43 4.32
C VAL A 53 -3.35 -17.27 5.38
N LYS A 54 -3.46 -16.07 5.96
CA LYS A 54 -4.50 -15.72 6.94
C LYS A 54 -4.94 -14.28 6.72
N GLU A 55 -6.25 -14.07 6.72
CA GLU A 55 -6.87 -12.75 6.68
C GLU A 55 -8.27 -12.86 7.30
N GLU A 56 -8.60 -11.95 8.22
CA GLU A 56 -9.95 -11.84 8.79
C GLU A 56 -10.69 -10.71 8.05
N LEU A 57 -11.98 -10.90 7.81
CA LEU A 57 -12.84 -9.99 7.03
C LEU A 57 -13.35 -8.81 7.86
#